data_AF-A0A1Z9Q5Q2-F1
#
_entry.id   AF-A0A1Z9Q5Q2-F1
#
_cell.length_a   1.000
_cell.length_b   1.000
_cell.length_c   1.000
_cell.angle_alpha   90.00
_cell.angle_beta   90.00
_cell.angle_gamma   90.00
#
_symmetry.space_group_name_H-M   'P 1'
#
loop_
_entity.id
_entity.type
_entity.pdbx_description
1 polymer ?
#
loop_
_entity_poly.entity_id
_entity_poly.type
_entity_poly.pdbx_seq_one_letter_code
_entity_poly.pdbx_strand_id
1 'polypeptide(L)'
;MEQIKYPSVLPHLSHDGYHVIKEAIGSSGIKTIYNKSVAHYKFHEPKHSVHFDIGTAVHVAILEPDKFEESVLKCGKDRRTTLYKELQKSKKENQIIITDKEYDICLRSRDSVHRKSECNKIIASDFGQSEMSAFAKDPFTGVKMKTRPDRVIIGETSDILIDLKTTQSADEDSVVRSISRYGYHIQEAFYRHVWSLATGRKIARFLFLFVEKEPPFACCIYELPKSFLDEGIACMKKALVEYKDAEVNGIYDDYPNEIVTLDIPYWAYKETLPPLDAEETILINKPINLEGDL
;
A
#
# COMPACT_ATOMS: atom_id res chain seq x y z
N MET A 1 18.29 20.16 -7.08
CA MET A 1 17.83 18.77 -7.33
C MET A 1 18.20 18.44 -8.76
N GLU A 2 18.92 17.33 -8.97
CA GLU A 2 19.12 16.81 -10.33
C GLU A 2 17.75 16.54 -10.98
N GLN A 3 17.65 16.86 -12.27
CA GLN A 3 16.42 16.63 -13.01
C GLN A 3 16.22 15.12 -13.19
N ILE A 4 15.12 14.59 -12.63
CA ILE A 4 14.77 13.17 -12.76
C ILE A 4 14.55 12.84 -14.24
N LYS A 5 15.23 11.80 -14.72
CA LYS A 5 15.04 11.27 -16.08
C LYS A 5 13.90 10.24 -16.09
N TYR A 6 13.17 10.20 -17.19
CA TYR A 6 12.08 9.24 -17.41
C TYR A 6 12.36 8.53 -18.75
N PRO A 7 12.57 7.21 -18.78
CA PRO A 7 12.63 6.28 -17.65
C PRO A 7 13.93 6.37 -16.83
N SER A 8 13.87 6.02 -15.54
CA SER A 8 15.06 5.78 -14.71
C SER A 8 14.76 4.96 -13.45
N VAL A 9 15.80 4.35 -12.87
CA VAL A 9 15.75 3.70 -11.55
C VAL A 9 16.88 4.25 -10.68
N LEU A 10 16.54 4.67 -9.47
CA LEU A 10 17.43 5.29 -8.50
C LEU A 10 17.44 4.45 -7.19
N PRO A 11 18.53 3.72 -6.89
CA PRO A 11 18.59 2.80 -5.74
C PRO A 11 18.85 3.51 -4.39
N HIS A 12 19.29 4.76 -4.38
CA HIS A 12 19.72 5.46 -3.15
C HIS A 12 19.02 6.81 -2.95
N LEU A 13 17.82 6.95 -3.50
CA LEU A 13 17.01 8.14 -3.26
C LEU A 13 16.47 8.07 -1.83
N SER A 14 16.67 9.11 -1.02
CA SER A 14 16.15 9.15 0.36
C SER A 14 14.63 9.06 0.38
N HIS A 15 14.06 8.70 1.54
CA HIS A 15 12.61 8.67 1.74
C HIS A 15 11.99 10.03 1.38
N ASP A 16 12.47 11.09 2.04
CA ASP A 16 12.02 12.46 1.82
C ASP A 16 12.29 12.94 0.39
N GLY A 17 13.47 12.63 -0.16
CA GLY A 17 13.85 12.93 -1.54
C GLY A 17 12.89 12.36 -2.58
N TYR A 18 12.25 11.23 -2.31
CA TYR A 18 11.19 10.69 -3.17
C TYR A 18 9.85 11.36 -2.98
N HIS A 19 9.47 11.67 -1.74
CA HIS A 19 8.17 12.28 -1.45
C HIS A 19 8.07 13.75 -1.88
N VAL A 20 9.20 14.45 -2.05
CA VAL A 20 9.25 15.82 -2.59
C VAL A 20 9.06 15.89 -4.11
N ILE A 21 9.24 14.79 -4.85
CA ILE A 21 9.04 14.77 -6.33
C ILE A 21 7.54 14.80 -6.64
N LYS A 22 6.91 15.97 -6.59
CA LYS A 22 5.46 16.12 -6.80
C LYS A 22 5.03 16.00 -8.27
N GLU A 23 5.97 16.17 -9.20
CA GLU A 23 5.69 16.08 -10.63
C GLU A 23 5.32 14.68 -11.13
N ALA A 24 5.63 13.63 -10.35
CA ALA A 24 5.31 12.25 -10.68
C ALA A 24 4.34 11.65 -9.66
N ILE A 25 3.22 11.14 -10.16
CA ILE A 25 2.19 10.51 -9.32
C ILE A 25 2.67 9.13 -8.83
N GLY A 26 2.41 8.84 -7.56
CA GLY A 26 2.68 7.53 -6.95
C GLY A 26 1.41 6.68 -6.79
N SER A 27 1.60 5.43 -6.35
CA SER A 27 0.48 4.50 -6.12
C SER A 27 -0.58 5.03 -5.15
N SER A 28 -0.18 5.70 -4.06
CA SER A 28 -1.12 6.34 -3.13
C SER A 28 -1.98 7.41 -3.80
N GLY A 29 -1.42 8.15 -4.77
CA GLY A 29 -2.18 9.13 -5.54
C GLY A 29 -3.21 8.46 -6.43
N ILE A 30 -2.79 7.48 -7.24
CA ILE A 30 -3.70 6.72 -8.12
C ILE A 30 -4.81 6.03 -7.35
N LYS A 31 -4.50 5.42 -6.21
CA LYS A 31 -5.51 4.82 -5.31
C LYS A 31 -6.48 5.86 -4.76
N THR A 32 -6.01 7.07 -4.45
CA THR A 32 -6.87 8.15 -3.95
C THR A 32 -7.81 8.64 -5.03
N ILE A 33 -7.31 8.79 -6.26
CA ILE A 33 -8.11 9.19 -7.41
C ILE A 33 -9.21 8.16 -7.66
N TYR A 34 -8.84 6.88 -7.77
CA TYR A 34 -9.80 5.81 -8.04
C TYR A 34 -10.84 5.61 -6.92
N ASN A 35 -10.39 5.54 -5.66
CA ASN A 35 -11.30 5.22 -4.55
C ASN A 35 -12.08 6.44 -4.03
N LYS A 36 -11.69 7.65 -4.41
CA LYS A 36 -12.32 8.89 -3.96
C LYS A 36 -12.55 9.81 -5.15
N SER A 37 -11.59 10.67 -5.47
CA SER A 37 -11.68 11.60 -6.59
C SER A 37 -10.34 12.27 -6.90
N VAL A 38 -10.27 12.96 -8.04
CA VAL A 38 -9.10 13.78 -8.39
C VAL A 38 -8.93 14.95 -7.43
N ALA A 39 -10.01 15.60 -6.98
CA ALA A 39 -9.95 16.66 -5.98
C ALA A 39 -9.29 16.21 -4.66
N HIS A 40 -9.66 15.03 -4.16
CA HIS A 40 -9.07 14.47 -2.94
C HIS A 40 -7.57 14.24 -3.05
N TYR A 41 -7.06 13.96 -4.25
CA TYR A 41 -5.62 13.88 -4.51
C TYR A 41 -4.99 15.27 -4.66
N LYS A 42 -5.60 16.15 -5.48
CA LYS A 42 -5.05 17.46 -5.85
C LYS A 42 -4.92 18.40 -4.66
N PHE A 43 -5.94 18.44 -3.80
CA PHE A 43 -6.03 19.35 -2.66
C PHE A 43 -5.68 18.66 -1.34
N HIS A 44 -5.02 17.50 -1.40
CA HIS A 44 -4.59 16.80 -0.19
C HIS A 44 -3.54 17.60 0.57
N GLU A 45 -3.84 17.93 1.82
CA GLU A 45 -2.86 18.44 2.78
C GLU A 45 -2.21 17.28 3.54
N PRO A 46 -0.88 17.08 3.41
CA PRO A 46 -0.19 16.02 4.12
C PRO A 46 -0.31 16.21 5.64
N LYS A 47 -0.84 15.19 6.33
CA LYS A 47 -0.84 15.13 7.79
C LYS A 47 0.20 14.12 8.24
N HIS A 48 1.23 14.59 8.96
CA HIS A 48 2.19 13.69 9.59
C HIS A 48 1.48 12.91 10.71
N SER A 49 1.44 11.58 10.59
CA SER A 49 0.90 10.70 11.63
C SER A 49 2.01 9.83 12.18
N VAL A 50 2.09 9.77 13.50
CA VAL A 50 3.03 8.92 14.25
C VAL A 50 2.91 7.44 13.86
N HIS A 51 1.73 7.00 13.40
CA HIS A 51 1.56 5.63 12.91
C HIS A 51 2.40 5.31 11.67
N PHE A 52 2.73 6.31 10.84
CA PHE A 52 3.61 6.13 9.70
C PHE A 52 5.06 5.91 10.16
N ASP A 53 5.51 6.59 11.23
CA ASP A 53 6.85 6.40 11.79
C ASP A 53 7.12 4.95 12.20
N ILE A 54 6.14 4.32 12.88
CA ILE A 54 6.26 2.92 13.30
C ILE A 54 6.31 2.00 12.08
N GLY A 55 5.47 2.25 11.07
CA GLY A 55 5.48 1.47 9.83
C GLY A 55 6.84 1.53 9.15
N THR A 56 7.39 2.73 8.96
CA THR A 56 8.72 2.92 8.37
C THR A 56 9.82 2.27 9.21
N ALA A 57 9.76 2.37 10.54
CA ALA A 57 10.72 1.69 11.42
C ALA A 57 10.65 0.16 11.29
N VAL A 58 9.45 -0.42 11.16
CA VAL A 58 9.27 -1.86 10.90
C VAL A 58 9.85 -2.25 9.54
N HIS A 59 9.69 -1.42 8.50
CA HIS A 59 10.30 -1.67 7.18
C HIS A 59 11.82 -1.72 7.28
N VAL A 60 12.45 -0.71 7.90
CA VAL A 60 13.91 -0.70 8.08
C VAL A 60 14.37 -1.91 8.89
N ALA A 61 13.66 -2.25 9.97
CA ALA A 61 14.02 -3.40 10.82
C ALA A 61 14.05 -4.72 10.04
N ILE A 62 13.11 -4.93 9.12
CA ILE A 62 12.96 -6.17 8.33
C ILE A 62 13.86 -6.16 7.08
N LEU A 63 13.92 -5.04 6.37
CA LEU A 63 14.52 -5.00 5.02
C LEU A 63 15.98 -4.58 5.03
N GLU A 64 16.39 -3.82 6.05
CA GLU A 64 17.73 -3.25 6.18
C GLU A 64 18.18 -3.28 7.66
N PRO A 65 18.26 -4.47 8.29
CA PRO A 65 18.49 -4.61 9.73
C PRO A 65 19.79 -3.92 10.20
N ASP A 66 20.83 -3.89 9.36
CA ASP A 66 22.10 -3.23 9.65
C ASP A 66 21.99 -1.70 9.79
N LYS A 67 20.96 -1.10 9.17
CA LYS A 67 20.69 0.35 9.24
C LYS A 67 19.73 0.72 10.36
N PHE A 68 19.13 -0.26 11.04
CA PHE A 68 18.03 -0.02 11.98
C PHE A 68 18.45 0.85 13.17
N GLU A 69 19.56 0.51 13.83
CA GLU A 69 20.03 1.27 15.02
C GLU A 69 20.46 2.69 14.67
N GLU A 70 21.01 2.92 13.48
CA GLU A 70 21.36 4.27 13.00
C GLU A 70 20.12 5.10 12.66
N SER A 71 19.12 4.45 12.04
CA SER A 71 17.94 5.12 11.47
C SER A 71 16.81 5.31 12.48
N VAL A 72 16.82 4.58 13.60
CA VAL A 72 15.70 4.56 14.56
C VAL A 72 16.16 4.92 15.96
N LEU A 73 15.75 6.12 16.40
CA LEU A 73 16.09 6.68 17.70
C LEU A 73 14.98 6.41 18.73
N LYS A 74 15.37 6.01 19.94
CA LYS A 74 14.43 5.80 21.05
C LYS A 74 14.25 7.08 21.87
N CYS A 75 13.00 7.49 22.09
CA CYS A 75 12.66 8.63 22.95
C CYS A 75 12.20 8.25 24.36
N GLY A 76 12.33 6.98 24.74
CA GLY A 76 11.85 6.46 26.02
C GLY A 76 10.38 6.03 25.96
N LYS A 77 9.67 6.16 27.09
CA LYS A 77 8.30 5.63 27.25
C LYS A 77 7.23 6.39 26.47
N ASP A 78 7.39 7.70 26.27
CA ASP A 78 6.40 8.51 25.58
C ASP A 78 7.02 9.68 24.78
N ARG A 79 6.24 10.25 23.86
CA ARG A 79 6.65 11.37 22.99
C ARG A 79 6.44 12.75 23.62
N ARG A 80 6.23 12.85 24.93
CA ARG A 80 6.12 14.12 25.67
C ARG A 80 7.39 14.43 26.46
N THR A 81 8.32 13.47 26.52
CA THR A 81 9.60 13.58 27.23
C THR A 81 10.45 14.72 26.68
N THR A 82 11.32 15.28 27.54
CA THR A 82 12.36 16.24 27.14
C THR A 82 13.25 15.62 26.06
N LEU A 83 13.61 14.34 26.21
CA LEU A 83 14.39 13.58 25.23
C LEU A 83 13.74 13.60 23.84
N TYR A 84 12.43 13.38 23.72
CA TYR A 84 11.75 13.44 22.42
C TYR A 84 11.93 14.82 21.75
N LYS A 85 11.77 15.91 22.52
CA LYS A 85 11.91 17.28 22.01
C LYS A 85 13.35 17.60 21.61
N GLU A 86 14.33 17.07 22.32
CA GLU A 86 15.75 17.20 22.00
C GLU A 86 16.10 16.44 20.73
N LEU A 87 15.68 15.17 20.62
CA LEU A 87 15.90 14.35 19.44
C LEU A 87 15.24 14.95 18.21
N GLN A 88 14.03 15.54 18.31
CA GLN A 88 13.39 16.21 17.18
C GLN A 88 14.21 17.38 16.63
N LYS A 89 15.01 18.06 17.47
CA LYS A 89 15.87 19.16 17.03
C LYS A 89 17.18 18.68 16.41
N SER A 90 17.67 17.50 16.81
CA SER A 90 18.97 16.97 16.40
C SER A 90 18.90 15.82 15.39
N LYS A 91 17.70 15.26 15.13
CA LYS A 91 17.53 14.13 14.21
C LYS A 91 17.99 14.52 12.81
N LYS A 92 18.64 13.57 12.15
CA LYS A 92 18.92 13.65 10.71
C LYS A 92 17.64 13.37 9.92
N GLU A 93 17.64 13.75 8.64
CA GLU A 93 16.49 13.58 7.74
C GLU A 93 16.03 12.12 7.63
N ASN A 94 16.97 11.17 7.62
CA ASN A 94 16.70 9.74 7.55
C ASN A 94 16.37 9.07 8.91
N GLN A 95 16.31 9.84 10.01
CA GLN A 95 16.09 9.29 11.34
C GLN A 95 14.64 9.43 11.80
N ILE A 96 14.15 8.34 12.39
CA ILE A 96 12.80 8.21 12.92
C ILE A 96 12.88 8.10 14.43
N ILE A 97 12.01 8.82 15.14
CA ILE A 97 11.98 8.80 16.61
C ILE A 97 10.76 8.03 17.07
N ILE A 98 10.99 6.92 17.78
CA ILE A 98 9.94 6.05 18.31
C ILE A 98 10.11 5.80 19.81
N THR A 99 9.05 5.33 20.45
CA THR A 99 9.08 4.92 21.86
C THR A 99 9.74 3.56 22.04
N ASP A 100 10.17 3.24 23.26
CA ASP A 100 10.77 1.94 23.59
C ASP A 100 9.82 0.77 23.26
N LYS A 101 8.51 0.95 23.48
CA LYS A 101 7.49 -0.06 23.15
C LYS A 101 7.42 -0.31 21.64
N GLU A 102 7.47 0.75 20.84
CA GLU A 102 7.42 0.63 19.39
C GLU A 102 8.71 0.04 18.82
N TYR A 103 9.85 0.33 19.45
CA TYR A 103 11.13 -0.29 19.11
C TYR A 103 11.07 -1.82 19.32
N ASP A 104 10.49 -2.28 20.44
CA ASP A 104 10.24 -3.70 20.67
C ASP A 104 9.32 -4.31 19.60
N ILE A 105 8.24 -3.63 19.22
CA ILE A 105 7.36 -4.06 18.11
C ILE A 105 8.16 -4.25 16.82
N CYS A 106 9.07 -3.32 16.48
CA CYS A 106 9.91 -3.43 15.29
C CYS A 106 10.81 -4.67 15.33
N LEU A 107 11.52 -4.89 16.43
CA LEU A 107 12.40 -6.04 16.60
C LEU A 107 11.63 -7.37 16.56
N ARG A 108 10.48 -7.44 17.22
CA ARG A 108 9.66 -8.66 17.27
C ARG A 108 9.02 -8.98 15.92
N SER A 109 8.60 -7.96 15.18
CA SER A 109 8.12 -8.10 13.80
C SER A 109 9.23 -8.63 12.89
N ARG A 110 10.43 -8.02 12.97
CA ARG A 110 11.65 -8.49 12.27
C ARG A 110 11.92 -9.95 12.58
N ASP A 111 12.04 -10.30 13.84
CA ASP A 111 12.41 -11.65 14.26
C ASP A 111 11.37 -12.69 13.81
N SER A 112 10.08 -12.32 13.78
CA SER A 112 9.03 -13.18 13.23
C SER A 112 9.21 -13.45 11.74
N VAL A 113 9.45 -12.39 10.95
CA VAL A 113 9.65 -12.49 9.50
C VAL A 113 10.90 -13.31 9.17
N HIS A 114 12.03 -13.06 9.82
CA HIS A 114 13.27 -13.79 9.55
C HIS A 114 13.29 -15.22 10.10
N ARG A 115 12.45 -15.55 11.09
CA ARG A 115 12.30 -16.93 11.59
C ARG A 115 11.46 -17.80 10.64
N LYS A 116 10.53 -17.22 9.89
CA LYS A 116 9.69 -17.94 8.95
C LYS A 116 10.46 -18.20 7.65
N SER A 117 10.79 -19.46 7.38
CA SER A 117 11.69 -19.86 6.28
C SER A 117 11.35 -19.23 4.93
N GLU A 118 10.09 -19.30 4.50
CA GLU A 118 9.66 -18.76 3.21
C GLU A 118 9.76 -17.24 3.14
N CYS A 119 9.40 -16.53 4.23
CA CYS A 119 9.58 -15.09 4.30
C CYS A 119 11.06 -14.71 4.27
N ASN A 120 11.89 -15.39 5.07
CA ASN A 120 13.32 -15.11 5.17
C ASN A 120 14.06 -15.36 3.85
N LYS A 121 13.72 -16.42 3.11
CA LYS A 121 14.32 -16.70 1.79
C LYS A 121 14.16 -15.53 0.81
N ILE A 122 13.02 -14.84 0.89
CA ILE A 122 12.69 -13.71 0.01
C ILE A 122 13.34 -12.42 0.54
N ILE A 123 13.17 -12.15 1.83
CA ILE A 123 13.64 -10.91 2.46
C ILE A 123 15.17 -10.87 2.61
N ALA A 124 15.83 -11.98 2.87
CA ALA A 124 17.29 -12.04 3.03
C ALA A 124 18.04 -12.45 1.74
N SER A 125 17.37 -12.46 0.58
CA SER A 125 18.02 -12.81 -0.68
C SER A 125 19.14 -11.81 -1.03
N ASP A 126 20.34 -12.30 -1.34
CA ASP A 126 21.50 -11.48 -1.74
C ASP A 126 21.29 -10.74 -3.08
N PHE A 127 20.35 -11.21 -3.90
CA PHE A 127 19.94 -10.54 -5.15
C PHE A 127 18.87 -9.46 -4.92
N GLY A 128 18.49 -9.24 -3.66
CA GLY A 128 17.47 -8.30 -3.26
C GLY A 128 18.02 -6.90 -2.97
N GLN A 129 17.34 -5.88 -3.48
CA GLN A 129 17.62 -4.48 -3.20
C GLN A 129 16.38 -3.82 -2.61
N SER A 130 16.55 -3.08 -1.51
CA SER A 130 15.45 -2.39 -0.82
C SER A 130 15.28 -0.95 -1.33
N GLU A 131 14.05 -0.43 -1.25
CA GLU A 131 13.73 1.00 -1.47
C GLU A 131 14.14 1.56 -2.85
N MET A 132 14.23 0.71 -3.88
CA MET A 132 14.57 1.12 -5.23
C MET A 132 13.46 1.98 -5.86
N SER A 133 13.80 3.20 -6.28
CA SER A 133 12.82 4.15 -6.80
C SER A 133 12.81 4.12 -8.33
N ALA A 134 11.70 3.74 -8.95
CA ALA A 134 11.53 3.72 -10.39
C ALA A 134 10.65 4.87 -10.87
N PHE A 135 11.04 5.50 -11.97
CA PHE A 135 10.37 6.64 -12.59
C PHE A 135 10.11 6.33 -14.06
N ALA A 136 8.89 6.54 -14.51
CA ALA A 136 8.49 6.32 -15.90
C ALA A 136 7.43 7.33 -16.34
N LYS A 137 7.21 7.43 -17.64
CA LYS A 137 6.11 8.21 -18.23
C LYS A 137 5.12 7.22 -18.85
N ASP A 138 3.85 7.38 -18.54
CA ASP A 138 2.81 6.55 -19.13
C ASP A 138 2.72 6.86 -20.63
N PRO A 139 2.82 5.85 -21.52
CA PRO A 139 2.85 6.08 -22.95
C PRO A 139 1.52 6.57 -23.53
N PHE A 140 0.39 6.35 -22.85
CA PHE A 140 -0.94 6.72 -23.35
C PHE A 140 -1.34 8.12 -22.90
N THR A 141 -1.24 8.41 -21.60
CA THR A 141 -1.67 9.67 -20.98
C THR A 141 -0.55 10.70 -20.90
N GLY A 142 0.70 10.25 -21.01
CA GLY A 142 1.89 11.09 -20.80
C GLY A 142 2.13 11.47 -19.34
N VAL A 143 1.39 10.90 -18.39
CA VAL A 143 1.55 11.15 -16.96
C VAL A 143 2.91 10.64 -16.48
N LYS A 144 3.66 11.48 -15.76
CA LYS A 144 4.87 11.06 -15.06
C LYS A 144 4.47 10.26 -13.82
N MET A 145 5.08 9.09 -13.64
CA MET A 145 4.76 8.14 -12.59
C MET A 145 6.02 7.75 -11.82
N LYS A 146 5.85 7.42 -10.55
CA LYS A 146 6.92 6.90 -9.70
C LYS A 146 6.44 5.76 -8.81
N THR A 147 7.29 4.79 -8.59
CA THR A 147 7.07 3.71 -7.62
C THR A 147 8.32 3.46 -6.80
N ARG A 148 8.13 2.94 -5.60
CA ARG A 148 9.19 2.39 -4.76
C ARG A 148 8.66 1.10 -4.13
N PRO A 149 8.97 -0.07 -4.71
CA PRO A 149 8.80 -1.34 -4.02
C PRO A 149 9.69 -1.37 -2.77
N ASP A 150 9.19 -1.98 -1.70
CA ASP A 150 9.95 -2.10 -0.46
C ASP A 150 11.19 -2.97 -0.66
N ARG A 151 11.06 -4.03 -1.46
CA ARG A 151 12.18 -4.86 -1.93
C ARG A 151 11.97 -5.34 -3.35
N VAL A 152 13.07 -5.47 -4.09
CA VAL A 152 13.11 -6.03 -5.43
C VAL A 152 14.17 -7.11 -5.50
N ILE A 153 13.81 -8.31 -5.96
CA ILE A 153 14.77 -9.37 -6.29
C ILE A 153 14.97 -9.35 -7.80
N ILE A 154 16.20 -9.05 -8.23
CA ILE A 154 16.56 -9.00 -9.65
C ILE A 154 16.89 -10.41 -10.13
N GLY A 155 16.00 -11.01 -10.93
CA GLY A 155 16.24 -12.31 -11.54
C GLY A 155 16.99 -12.20 -12.87
N GLU A 156 17.26 -13.33 -13.53
CA GLU A 156 17.90 -13.33 -14.85
C GLU A 156 16.97 -12.73 -15.93
N THR A 157 15.71 -13.18 -15.96
CA THR A 157 14.73 -12.84 -17.02
C THR A 157 13.58 -11.96 -16.53
N SER A 158 13.30 -11.98 -15.24
CA SER A 158 12.19 -11.26 -14.62
C SER A 158 12.45 -10.95 -13.16
N ASP A 159 11.89 -9.86 -12.67
CA ASP A 159 12.04 -9.41 -11.30
C ASP A 159 10.88 -9.88 -10.42
N ILE A 160 11.11 -9.89 -9.11
CA ILE A 160 10.07 -10.08 -8.09
C ILE A 160 10.00 -8.79 -7.28
N LEU A 161 8.81 -8.21 -7.19
CA LEU A 161 8.55 -7.05 -6.35
C LEU A 161 7.91 -7.48 -5.04
N ILE A 162 8.32 -6.88 -3.93
CA ILE A 162 7.78 -7.14 -2.61
C ILE A 162 7.31 -5.83 -2.00
N ASP A 163 6.14 -5.87 -1.38
CA ASP A 163 5.55 -4.78 -0.62
C ASP A 163 5.16 -5.30 0.77
N LEU A 164 5.76 -4.71 1.80
CA LEU A 164 5.60 -5.03 3.20
C LEU A 164 4.45 -4.21 3.77
N LYS A 165 3.60 -4.88 4.55
CA LYS A 165 2.43 -4.30 5.19
C LYS A 165 2.40 -4.69 6.66
N THR A 166 2.38 -3.69 7.53
CA THR A 166 1.98 -3.94 8.91
C THR A 166 0.47 -4.02 9.01
N THR A 167 -0.04 -4.99 9.76
CA THR A 167 -1.48 -5.25 9.90
C THR A 167 -1.86 -5.55 11.34
N GLN A 168 -3.16 -5.52 11.63
CA GLN A 168 -3.70 -6.05 12.90
C GLN A 168 -3.83 -7.57 12.86
N SER A 169 -4.17 -8.13 11.70
CA SER A 169 -4.27 -9.57 11.48
C SER A 169 -3.73 -9.93 10.10
N ALA A 170 -2.91 -10.98 10.04
CA ALA A 170 -2.34 -11.54 8.82
C ALA A 170 -3.12 -12.76 8.31
N ASP A 171 -4.28 -13.08 8.91
CA ASP A 171 -5.20 -14.08 8.38
C ASP A 171 -5.76 -13.69 7.00
N GLU A 172 -6.14 -14.69 6.21
CA GLU A 172 -6.57 -14.52 4.81
C GLU A 172 -7.76 -13.57 4.68
N ASP A 173 -8.81 -13.74 5.48
CA ASP A 173 -10.04 -12.93 5.39
C ASP A 173 -9.75 -11.45 5.69
N SER A 174 -8.95 -11.19 6.72
CA SER A 174 -8.55 -9.84 7.10
C SER A 174 -7.65 -9.18 6.05
N VAL A 175 -6.77 -9.97 5.42
CA VAL A 175 -5.92 -9.51 4.33
C VAL A 175 -6.74 -9.20 3.08
N VAL A 176 -7.68 -10.06 2.69
CA VAL A 176 -8.60 -9.82 1.56
C VAL A 176 -9.40 -8.53 1.78
N ARG A 177 -9.97 -8.34 2.98
CA ARG A 177 -10.67 -7.09 3.33
C ARG A 177 -9.76 -5.87 3.23
N SER A 178 -8.51 -6.00 3.68
CA SER A 178 -7.52 -4.91 3.60
C SER A 178 -7.14 -4.57 2.17
N ILE A 179 -6.92 -5.58 1.33
CA ILE A 179 -6.60 -5.43 -0.10
C ILE A 179 -7.70 -4.66 -0.83
N SER A 180 -8.96 -5.02 -0.60
CA SER A 180 -10.12 -4.35 -1.20
C SER A 180 -10.28 -2.93 -0.67
N ARG A 181 -10.26 -2.76 0.67
CA ARG A 181 -10.43 -1.47 1.33
C ARG A 181 -9.36 -0.44 0.96
N TYR A 182 -8.11 -0.88 0.87
CA TYR A 182 -6.96 0.01 0.65
C TYR A 182 -6.46 0.03 -0.79
N GLY A 183 -7.13 -0.67 -1.71
CA GLY A 183 -6.82 -0.68 -3.13
C GLY A 183 -5.45 -1.30 -3.46
N TYR A 184 -5.02 -2.36 -2.75
CA TYR A 184 -3.69 -2.94 -2.98
C TYR A 184 -3.54 -3.60 -4.35
N HIS A 185 -4.62 -4.09 -4.95
CA HIS A 185 -4.65 -4.55 -6.35
C HIS A 185 -4.28 -3.44 -7.35
N ILE A 186 -4.76 -2.21 -7.12
CA ILE A 186 -4.38 -1.03 -7.90
C ILE A 186 -2.91 -0.69 -7.68
N GLN A 187 -2.41 -0.82 -6.44
CA GLN A 187 -1.00 -0.61 -6.12
C GLN A 187 -0.10 -1.61 -6.85
N GLU A 188 -0.42 -2.91 -6.82
CA GLU A 188 0.34 -3.93 -7.55
C GLU A 188 0.35 -3.61 -9.05
N ALA A 189 -0.81 -3.34 -9.66
CA ALA A 189 -0.91 -2.99 -11.07
C ALA A 189 -0.02 -1.79 -11.43
N PHE A 190 -0.08 -0.74 -10.59
CA PHE A 190 0.72 0.46 -10.78
C PHE A 190 2.22 0.22 -10.62
N TYR A 191 2.63 -0.53 -9.58
CA TYR A 191 4.04 -0.86 -9.37
C TYR A 191 4.56 -1.68 -10.55
N ARG A 192 3.80 -2.65 -11.03
CA ARG A 192 4.18 -3.46 -12.18
C ARG A 192 4.35 -2.62 -13.44
N HIS A 193 3.40 -1.74 -13.71
CA HIS A 193 3.40 -0.85 -14.88
C HIS A 193 4.63 0.08 -14.88
N VAL A 194 4.83 0.82 -13.78
CA VAL A 194 5.93 1.78 -13.67
C VAL A 194 7.29 1.08 -13.69
N TRP A 195 7.44 -0.03 -12.96
CA TRP A 195 8.71 -0.76 -12.90
C TRP A 195 9.09 -1.34 -14.27
N SER A 196 8.12 -1.93 -14.97
CA SER A 196 8.37 -2.50 -16.32
C SER A 196 8.74 -1.42 -17.33
N LEU A 197 8.10 -0.24 -17.28
CA LEU A 197 8.45 0.89 -18.15
C LEU A 197 9.81 1.49 -17.81
N ALA A 198 10.17 1.56 -16.53
CA ALA A 198 11.43 2.15 -16.08
C ALA A 198 12.64 1.27 -16.38
N THR A 199 12.48 -0.06 -16.31
CA THR A 199 13.58 -1.02 -16.44
C THR A 199 13.60 -1.77 -17.77
N GLY A 200 12.47 -1.84 -18.48
CA GLY A 200 12.28 -2.74 -19.61
C GLY A 200 12.13 -4.22 -19.22
N ARG A 201 12.01 -4.53 -17.92
CA ARG A 201 12.00 -5.90 -17.39
C ARG A 201 10.58 -6.38 -17.08
N LYS A 202 10.36 -7.68 -17.21
CA LYS A 202 9.10 -8.32 -16.78
C LYS A 202 9.12 -8.59 -15.28
N ILE A 203 7.94 -8.72 -14.69
CA ILE A 203 7.77 -9.01 -13.26
C ILE A 203 7.08 -10.35 -13.12
N ALA A 204 7.80 -11.34 -12.60
CA ALA A 204 7.26 -12.68 -12.40
C ALA A 204 6.21 -12.71 -11.30
N ARG A 205 6.51 -12.06 -10.16
CA ARG A 205 5.71 -12.13 -8.94
C ARG A 205 5.65 -10.78 -8.25
N PHE A 206 4.52 -10.53 -7.60
CA PHE A 206 4.34 -9.40 -6.71
C PHE A 206 3.83 -9.95 -5.39
N LEU A 207 4.64 -9.77 -4.35
CA LEU A 207 4.43 -10.41 -3.07
C LEU A 207 4.05 -9.36 -2.03
N PHE A 208 2.89 -9.53 -1.41
CA PHE A 208 2.53 -8.77 -0.23
C PHE A 208 2.96 -9.53 1.01
N LEU A 209 3.92 -8.99 1.77
CA LEU A 209 4.29 -9.53 3.07
C LEU A 209 3.48 -8.80 4.14
N PHE A 210 2.59 -9.51 4.82
CA PHE A 210 1.86 -8.98 5.96
C PHE A 210 2.52 -9.43 7.27
N VAL A 211 2.71 -8.49 8.19
CA VAL A 211 3.21 -8.74 9.55
C VAL A 211 2.34 -8.05 10.58
N GLU A 212 1.91 -8.79 11.59
CA GLU A 212 1.13 -8.27 12.70
C GLU A 212 1.99 -7.45 13.67
N LYS A 213 1.37 -6.45 14.30
CA LYS A 213 2.04 -5.55 15.26
C LYS A 213 1.84 -5.94 16.73
N GLU A 214 1.13 -7.01 17.01
CA GLU A 214 0.83 -7.51 18.34
C GLU A 214 1.21 -9.00 18.44
N PRO A 215 1.50 -9.54 19.64
CA PRO A 215 1.80 -10.96 19.82
C PRO A 215 0.73 -11.86 19.19
N PRO A 216 1.11 -12.92 18.44
CA PRO A 216 2.46 -13.49 18.33
C PRO A 216 3.33 -12.88 17.21
N PHE A 217 2.95 -11.72 16.65
CA PHE A 217 3.60 -11.07 15.50
C PHE A 217 3.54 -11.95 14.25
N ALA A 218 2.41 -12.61 14.01
CA ALA A 218 2.32 -13.54 12.89
C ALA A 218 2.58 -12.82 11.55
N CYS A 219 3.16 -13.55 10.61
CA CYS A 219 3.43 -13.03 9.27
C CYS A 219 3.13 -14.06 8.18
N CYS A 220 2.76 -13.55 7.00
CA CYS A 220 2.47 -14.36 5.83
C CYS A 220 2.75 -13.57 4.56
N ILE A 221 3.02 -14.29 3.46
CA ILE A 221 3.16 -13.72 2.13
C ILE A 221 1.95 -14.15 1.31
N TYR A 222 1.33 -13.18 0.63
CA TYR A 222 0.21 -13.40 -0.26
C TYR A 222 0.52 -12.86 -1.66
N GLU A 223 -0.10 -13.48 -2.65
CA GLU A 223 -0.13 -13.01 -4.04
C GLU A 223 -1.57 -12.81 -4.45
N LEU A 224 -1.81 -11.81 -5.30
CA LEU A 224 -3.14 -11.65 -5.88
C LEU A 224 -3.34 -12.62 -7.03
N PRO A 225 -4.54 -13.23 -7.15
CA PRO A 225 -4.86 -13.99 -8.34
C PRO A 225 -4.89 -13.05 -9.55
N LYS A 226 -4.56 -13.58 -10.73
CA LYS A 226 -4.51 -12.81 -11.98
C LYS A 226 -5.81 -12.04 -12.24
N SER A 227 -6.97 -12.64 -11.95
CA SER A 227 -8.27 -11.98 -12.14
C SER A 227 -8.40 -10.67 -11.37
N PHE A 228 -7.86 -10.60 -10.15
CA PHE A 228 -7.94 -9.40 -9.33
C PHE A 228 -6.82 -8.40 -9.65
N LEU A 229 -5.68 -8.88 -10.17
CA LEU A 229 -4.70 -8.01 -10.80
C LEU A 229 -5.27 -7.32 -12.06
N ASP A 230 -6.01 -8.05 -12.89
CA ASP A 230 -6.65 -7.49 -14.10
C ASP A 230 -7.64 -6.37 -13.73
N GLU A 231 -8.39 -6.53 -12.63
CA GLU A 231 -9.22 -5.45 -12.04
C GLU A 231 -8.34 -4.25 -11.65
N GLY A 232 -7.24 -4.47 -10.92
CA GLY A 232 -6.30 -3.41 -10.55
C GLY A 232 -5.74 -2.64 -11.74
N ILE A 233 -5.48 -3.32 -12.86
CA ILE A 233 -5.04 -2.71 -14.11
C ILE A 233 -6.14 -1.82 -14.70
N ALA A 234 -7.40 -2.27 -14.71
CA ALA A 234 -8.53 -1.48 -15.17
C ALA A 234 -8.72 -0.23 -14.32
N CYS A 235 -8.72 -0.37 -12.98
CA CYS A 235 -8.81 0.72 -12.02
C CYS A 235 -7.69 1.76 -12.22
N MET A 236 -6.45 1.29 -12.32
CA MET A 236 -5.27 2.13 -12.53
C MET A 236 -5.38 2.94 -13.83
N LYS A 237 -5.76 2.30 -14.94
CA LYS A 237 -5.90 2.96 -16.24
C LYS A 237 -6.98 4.05 -16.20
N LYS A 238 -8.14 3.74 -15.61
CA LYS A 238 -9.23 4.71 -15.43
C LYS A 238 -8.75 5.94 -14.65
N ALA A 239 -8.10 5.72 -13.50
CA ALA A 239 -7.58 6.82 -12.67
C ALA A 239 -6.48 7.65 -13.36
N LEU A 240 -5.63 7.04 -14.19
CA LEU A 240 -4.62 7.77 -14.98
C LEU A 240 -5.27 8.69 -16.03
N VAL A 241 -6.33 8.22 -16.69
CA VAL A 241 -7.11 9.03 -17.65
C VAL A 241 -7.80 10.19 -16.93
N GLU A 242 -8.53 9.91 -15.85
CA GLU A 242 -9.20 10.94 -15.04
C GLU A 242 -8.21 11.99 -14.53
N TYR A 243 -7.05 11.54 -14.04
CA TYR A 243 -5.99 12.45 -13.61
C TYR A 243 -5.51 13.35 -14.75
N LYS A 244 -5.25 12.75 -15.93
CA LYS A 244 -4.77 13.49 -17.09
C LYS A 244 -5.79 14.50 -17.59
N ASP A 245 -7.06 14.12 -17.66
CA ASP A 245 -8.16 14.97 -18.12
C ASP A 245 -8.35 16.15 -17.15
N ALA A 246 -8.32 15.90 -15.85
CA ALA A 246 -8.39 16.94 -14.83
C ALA A 246 -7.23 17.95 -14.93
N GLU A 247 -5.99 17.46 -15.13
CA GLU A 247 -4.82 18.34 -15.30
C GLU A 247 -4.89 19.17 -16.60
N VAL A 248 -5.49 18.64 -17.67
CA VAL A 248 -5.68 19.36 -18.95
C VAL A 248 -6.78 20.41 -18.85
N ASN A 249 -7.92 20.05 -18.26
CA ASN A 249 -9.10 20.91 -18.20
C ASN A 249 -9.08 21.89 -17.02
N GLY A 250 -8.23 21.64 -16.02
CA GLY A 250 -8.21 22.39 -14.77
C GLY A 250 -9.44 22.16 -13.88
N ILE A 251 -10.18 21.07 -14.12
CA ILE A 251 -11.39 20.68 -13.40
C ILE A 251 -11.06 19.48 -12.53
N TYR A 252 -11.29 19.60 -11.23
CA TYR A 252 -10.98 18.56 -10.24
C TYR A 252 -12.25 18.26 -9.46
N ASP A 253 -13.11 17.42 -10.03
CA ASP A 253 -14.37 17.06 -9.41
C ASP A 253 -14.16 16.17 -8.17
N ASP A 254 -15.08 16.25 -7.20
CA ASP A 254 -15.14 15.38 -6.05
C ASP A 254 -16.35 14.44 -6.06
N TYR A 255 -17.44 14.82 -5.41
CA TYR A 255 -18.68 14.07 -5.35
C TYR A 255 -19.71 14.73 -6.26
N PRO A 256 -20.82 14.04 -6.58
CA PRO A 256 -21.87 14.62 -7.39
C PRO A 256 -22.41 15.94 -6.79
N ASN A 257 -22.68 16.92 -7.65
CA ASN A 257 -23.31 18.20 -7.27
C ASN A 257 -24.84 18.07 -7.14
N GLU A 258 -25.32 16.89 -6.76
CA GLU A 258 -26.75 16.56 -6.64
C GLU A 258 -27.04 15.82 -5.35
N ILE A 259 -28.30 15.84 -4.93
CA ILE A 259 -28.75 15.05 -3.78
C ILE A 259 -28.80 13.59 -4.20
N VAL A 260 -27.86 12.80 -3.70
CA VAL A 260 -27.83 11.36 -3.90
C VAL A 260 -28.60 10.69 -2.76
N THR A 261 -29.68 9.97 -3.10
CA THR A 261 -30.32 9.04 -2.17
C THR A 261 -29.43 7.80 -2.04
N LEU A 262 -28.99 7.49 -0.81
CA LEU A 262 -28.17 6.32 -0.55
C LEU A 262 -29.02 5.05 -0.64
N ASP A 263 -28.47 4.04 -1.30
CA ASP A 263 -28.93 2.67 -1.15
C ASP A 263 -28.30 2.07 0.11
N ILE A 264 -29.14 1.68 1.07
CA ILE A 264 -28.70 1.21 2.37
C ILE A 264 -28.68 -0.32 2.34
N PRO A 265 -27.53 -0.96 2.62
CA PRO A 265 -27.45 -2.40 2.52
C PRO A 265 -28.30 -3.10 3.60
N TYR A 266 -28.85 -4.26 3.26
CA TYR A 266 -29.75 -5.06 4.11
C TYR A 266 -29.27 -5.17 5.57
N TRP A 267 -27.99 -5.47 5.77
CA TRP A 267 -27.41 -5.69 7.10
C TRP A 267 -27.41 -4.43 8.01
N ALA A 268 -27.64 -3.24 7.47
CA ALA A 268 -27.70 -2.00 8.25
C ALA A 268 -29.05 -1.80 8.94
N TYR A 269 -30.10 -2.48 8.48
CA TYR A 269 -31.42 -2.46 9.09
C TYR A 269 -31.46 -3.42 10.28
N LYS A 270 -31.76 -2.91 11.48
CA LYS A 270 -31.79 -3.71 12.72
C LYS A 270 -33.20 -3.90 13.29
N GLU A 271 -34.03 -2.87 13.14
CA GLU A 271 -35.37 -2.80 13.77
C GLU A 271 -36.50 -2.88 12.74
N THR A 272 -36.22 -2.55 11.47
CA THR A 272 -37.19 -2.60 10.38
C THR A 272 -36.67 -3.55 9.30
N LEU A 273 -37.58 -4.03 8.45
CA LEU A 273 -37.17 -4.72 7.24
C LEU A 273 -36.72 -3.69 6.18
N PRO A 274 -35.65 -3.97 5.43
CA PRO A 274 -35.34 -3.19 4.24
C PRO A 274 -36.46 -3.31 3.22
N PRO A 275 -36.61 -2.33 2.32
CA PRO A 275 -37.47 -2.49 1.15
C PRO A 275 -37.05 -3.75 0.39
N LEU A 276 -38.02 -4.61 0.07
CA LEU A 276 -37.78 -5.79 -0.75
C LEU A 276 -37.56 -5.34 -2.19
N ASP A 277 -36.33 -5.39 -2.67
CA ASP A 277 -36.04 -5.19 -4.07
C ASP A 277 -36.62 -6.37 -4.87
N ALA A 278 -37.30 -6.09 -5.98
CA ALA A 278 -38.06 -7.08 -6.75
C ALA A 278 -37.20 -8.25 -7.30
N GLU A 279 -35.87 -8.16 -7.26
CA GLU A 279 -34.95 -9.15 -7.83
C GLU A 279 -34.48 -10.24 -6.83
N GLU A 280 -34.55 -10.03 -5.52
CA GLU A 280 -34.15 -11.06 -4.53
C GLU A 280 -35.27 -12.07 -4.20
N THR A 281 -36.49 -11.85 -4.69
CA THR A 281 -37.65 -12.73 -4.44
C THR A 281 -37.46 -14.15 -5.00
N ILE A 282 -36.50 -14.37 -5.91
CA ILE A 282 -36.29 -15.67 -6.56
C ILE A 282 -35.52 -16.67 -5.67
N LEU A 283 -34.69 -16.21 -4.73
CA LEU A 283 -33.86 -17.11 -3.90
C LEU A 283 -34.57 -17.65 -2.66
N ILE A 284 -35.65 -17.00 -2.20
CA ILE A 284 -36.37 -17.39 -0.98
C ILE A 284 -37.54 -18.36 -1.28
N ASN A 285 -37.95 -18.48 -2.54
CA ASN A 285 -39.10 -19.32 -2.96
C ASN A 285 -38.70 -20.66 -3.61
N LYS A 286 -37.56 -21.27 -3.26
CA LYS A 286 -37.41 -22.71 -3.51
C LYS A 286 -38.29 -23.46 -2.51
N PRO A 287 -39.34 -24.19 -2.93
CA PRO A 287 -40.15 -24.98 -2.02
C PRO A 287 -39.25 -26.03 -1.36
N ILE A 288 -39.21 -26.02 -0.03
CA ILE A 288 -38.66 -27.12 0.75
C ILE A 288 -39.60 -28.30 0.52
N ASN A 289 -39.14 -29.29 -0.23
CA ASN A 289 -39.83 -30.56 -0.37
C ASN A 289 -39.83 -31.24 1.01
N LEU A 290 -40.95 -31.16 1.72
CA LEU A 290 -41.22 -31.93 2.93
C LEU A 290 -41.92 -33.24 2.54
N GLU A 291 -41.24 -34.12 1.81
CA GLU A 291 -41.63 -35.53 1.73
C GLU A 291 -40.38 -36.43 1.65
N GLY A 292 -40.34 -37.40 2.58
CA GLY A 292 -39.37 -38.51 2.68
C GLY A 292 -38.37 -38.35 3.82
N ASP A 293 -38.33 -39.15 4.88
CA ASP A 293 -38.96 -40.42 5.22
C ASP A 293 -38.91 -40.61 6.76
N LEU A 294 -39.95 -41.24 7.32
CA LEU A 294 -40.03 -41.97 8.60
C LEU A 294 -39.75 -41.24 9.92
#